data_AF-A0A150QJM6-F1
#
_entry.id   AF-A0A150QJM6-F1
#
_cell.length_a   1.000
_cell.length_b   1.000
_cell.length_c   1.000
_cell.angle_alpha   90.00
_cell.angle_beta   90.00
_cell.angle_gamma   90.00
#
_symmetry.space_group_name_H-M   'P 1'
#
loop_
_entity.id
_entity.type
_entity.pdbx_description
1 polymer ?
#
loop_
_entity_poly.entity_id
_entity_poly.type
_entity_poly.pdbx_seq_one_letter_code
_entity_poly.pdbx_strand_id
1 'polypeptide(L)'
;MTPHLTWSKGGEAELIELDGDRVRLRSTASSAPGARVEGSLSTGTAIRVKVARCRLLAPHAPDNPAPAERIYELEGRLIDATRDVRAELARLVAGERPS
;
A
#
# COMPACT_ATOMS: atom_id res chain seq x y z
N MET A 1 -3.66 9.45 7.80
CA MET A 1 -2.79 8.47 7.11
C MET A 1 -1.56 9.23 6.67
N THR A 2 -0.37 8.74 7.02
CA THR A 2 0.87 9.26 6.48
C THR A 2 1.21 8.37 5.28
N PRO A 3 1.08 8.87 4.04
CA PRO A 3 1.33 8.02 2.88
C PRO A 3 2.82 7.68 2.81
N HIS A 4 3.12 6.37 2.75
CA HIS A 4 4.47 5.87 2.60
C HIS A 4 4.89 5.78 1.13
N LEU A 5 3.90 5.65 0.24
CA LEU A 5 4.13 5.51 -1.18
C LEU A 5 3.03 6.17 -2.00
N THR A 6 3.39 6.60 -3.20
CA THR A 6 2.48 7.16 -4.20
C THR A 6 2.39 6.21 -5.38
N TRP A 7 1.18 5.89 -5.84
CA TRP A 7 0.99 5.02 -7.00
C TRP A 7 1.24 5.78 -8.31
N SER A 8 1.87 5.12 -9.29
CA SER A 8 2.15 5.72 -10.60
C SER A 8 0.86 6.07 -11.37
N LYS A 9 -0.26 5.41 -11.07
CA LYS A 9 -1.59 5.67 -11.68
C LYS A 9 -2.45 6.66 -10.87
N GLY A 10 -1.87 7.30 -9.86
CA GLY A 10 -2.58 8.17 -8.94
C GLY A 10 -3.14 7.44 -7.72
N GLY A 11 -3.22 8.18 -6.62
CA GLY A 11 -3.53 7.65 -5.30
C GLY A 11 -2.28 7.38 -4.48
N GLU A 12 -2.49 7.16 -3.20
CA GLU A 12 -1.44 6.99 -2.21
C GLU A 12 -1.70 5.72 -1.42
N ALA A 13 -0.64 5.14 -0.85
CA ALA A 13 -0.79 4.05 0.08
C ALA A 13 0.14 4.13 1.28
N GLU A 14 -0.35 3.54 2.35
CA GLU A 14 0.32 3.28 3.61
C GLU A 14 0.62 1.79 3.67
N LEU A 15 1.88 1.43 3.95
CA LEU A 15 2.28 0.04 4.11
C LEU A 15 2.01 -0.39 5.55
N ILE A 16 1.10 -1.34 5.74
CA ILE A 16 0.62 -1.77 7.07
C ILE A 16 1.40 -2.97 7.58
N GLU A 17 1.62 -3.96 6.71
CA GLU A 17 2.38 -5.15 7.04
C GLU A 17 3.28 -5.57 5.88
N LEU A 18 4.44 -6.11 6.25
CA LEU A 18 5.39 -6.76 5.36
C LEU A 18 5.80 -8.09 5.99
N ASP A 19 5.57 -9.19 5.27
CA ASP A 19 5.97 -10.54 5.64
C ASP A 19 6.72 -11.18 4.47
N GLY A 20 8.05 -11.05 4.48
CA GLY A 20 8.89 -11.45 3.35
C GLY A 20 8.56 -10.65 2.09
N ASP A 21 7.92 -11.30 1.11
CA ASP A 21 7.41 -10.64 -0.10
C ASP A 21 5.91 -10.33 -0.02
N ARG A 22 5.19 -10.82 0.99
CA ARG A 22 3.77 -10.51 1.17
C ARG A 22 3.64 -9.11 1.77
N VAL A 23 2.75 -8.31 1.19
CA VAL A 23 2.50 -6.93 1.64
C VAL A 23 1.01 -6.68 1.82
N ARG A 24 0.70 -5.89 2.85
CA ARG A 24 -0.62 -5.31 3.07
C ARG A 24 -0.51 -3.80 3.09
N LEU A 25 -1.36 -3.16 2.28
CA LEU A 25 -1.32 -1.75 2.03
C LEU A 25 -2.72 -1.16 2.21
N ARG A 26 -2.83 -0.01 2.84
CA ARG A 26 -4.04 0.83 2.80
C ARG A 26 -3.86 1.87 1.72
N SER A 27 -4.67 1.81 0.70
CA SER A 27 -4.59 2.64 -0.49
C SER A 27 -5.83 3.51 -0.63
N THR A 28 -5.69 4.75 -1.08
CA THR A 28 -6.83 5.59 -1.51
C THR A 28 -7.33 5.22 -2.91
N ALA A 29 -6.54 4.44 -3.66
CA ALA A 29 -6.91 3.90 -4.97
C ALA A 29 -7.25 2.40 -4.89
N SER A 30 -8.36 2.02 -5.52
CA SER A 30 -8.70 0.60 -5.70
C SER A 30 -7.81 -0.06 -6.75
N SER A 31 -7.61 -1.38 -6.67
CA SER A 31 -6.88 -2.13 -7.70
C SER A 31 -7.45 -3.54 -7.84
N ALA A 32 -7.60 -4.01 -9.07
CA ALA A 32 -8.16 -5.33 -9.32
C ALA A 32 -7.22 -6.45 -8.82
N PRO A 33 -7.74 -7.57 -8.27
CA PRO A 33 -6.96 -8.77 -8.04
C PRO A 33 -6.25 -9.23 -9.33
N GLY A 34 -4.98 -9.60 -9.22
CA GLY A 34 -4.12 -9.96 -10.35
C GLY A 34 -3.44 -8.76 -11.02
N ALA A 35 -3.86 -7.52 -10.75
CA ALA A 35 -3.21 -6.33 -11.27
C ALA A 35 -1.78 -6.20 -10.73
N ARG A 36 -0.90 -5.65 -11.57
CA ARG A 36 0.44 -5.24 -11.19
C ARG A 36 0.43 -3.73 -11.04
N VAL A 37 0.49 -3.28 -9.80
CA VAL A 37 0.56 -1.85 -9.49
C VAL A 37 2.02 -1.48 -9.25
N GLU A 38 2.37 -0.29 -9.70
CA GLU A 38 3.68 0.31 -9.48
C GLU A 38 3.48 1.58 -8.67
N GLY A 39 4.37 1.81 -7.73
CA GLY A 39 4.41 3.02 -6.93
C GLY A 39 5.83 3.35 -6.51
N SER A 40 6.00 4.51 -5.93
CA SER A 40 7.28 4.99 -5.42
C SER A 40 7.14 5.32 -3.95
N LEU A 41 8.11 4.89 -3.15
CA LEU A 41 8.23 5.33 -1.77
C LEU A 41 8.52 6.83 -1.73
N SER A 42 8.26 7.47 -0.58
CA SER A 42 8.60 8.88 -0.35
C SER A 42 10.10 9.19 -0.53
N THR A 43 10.96 8.18 -0.42
CA THR A 43 12.41 8.23 -0.67
C THR A 43 12.78 8.17 -2.16
N GLY A 44 11.82 7.91 -3.04
CA GLY A 44 12.02 7.75 -4.48
C GLY A 44 12.23 6.32 -4.94
N THR A 45 12.32 5.34 -4.02
CA THR A 45 12.48 3.92 -4.36
C THR A 45 11.21 3.38 -5.04
N ALA A 46 11.37 2.86 -6.26
CA ALA A 46 10.26 2.24 -6.99
C ALA A 46 9.93 0.86 -6.43
N ILE A 47 8.63 0.58 -6.28
CA ILE A 47 8.10 -0.71 -5.86
C ILE A 47 7.04 -1.19 -6.83
N ARG A 48 6.94 -2.51 -6.95
CA ARG A 48 5.88 -3.16 -7.72
C ARG A 48 5.20 -4.20 -6.87
N VAL A 49 3.88 -4.22 -6.92
CA VAL A 49 3.05 -5.14 -6.16
C VAL A 49 2.10 -5.85 -7.10
N LYS A 50 2.11 -7.17 -7.06
CA LYS A 50 1.04 -7.98 -7.66
C LYS A 50 -0.07 -8.11 -6.62
N VAL A 51 -1.19 -7.45 -6.89
CA VAL A 51 -2.38 -7.48 -6.03
C VAL A 51 -2.95 -8.90 -6.04
N ALA A 52 -3.12 -9.48 -4.87
CA ALA A 52 -3.80 -10.76 -4.68
C ALA A 52 -5.27 -10.54 -4.28
N ARG A 53 -5.53 -9.51 -3.47
CA ARG A 53 -6.87 -9.16 -2.98
C ARG A 53 -6.98 -7.64 -2.80
N CYS A 54 -8.15 -7.11 -3.11
CA CYS A 54 -8.50 -5.72 -2.82
C CYS A 54 -9.83 -5.72 -2.09
N ARG A 55 -9.90 -5.04 -0.95
CA ARG A 55 -11.11 -4.90 -0.14
C ARG A 55 -11.31 -3.43 0.18
N LEU A 56 -12.54 -2.93 0.03
CA LEU A 56 -12.89 -1.60 0.54
C LEU A 56 -12.96 -1.66 2.07
N LEU A 57 -12.12 -0.88 2.74
CA LEU A 57 -12.28 -0.55 4.15
C LEU A 57 -13.31 0.57 4.19
N ALA A 58 -14.51 0.22 4.65
CA ALA A 58 -15.64 1.13 4.75
C ALA A 58 -15.25 2.44 5.48
N PRO A 59 -15.89 3.57 5.16
CA PRO A 59 -15.60 4.85 5.79
C PRO A 59 -15.82 4.82 7.30
N HIS A 60 -15.13 5.73 7.99
CA HIS A 60 -15.37 6.02 9.41
C HIS A 60 -16.71 6.74 9.67
N ALA A 61 -17.51 7.02 8.64
CA ALA A 61 -18.77 7.77 8.76
C ALA A 61 -19.97 6.94 8.26
N PRO A 62 -21.11 6.99 8.98
CA PRO A 62 -22.31 6.20 8.65
C PRO A 62 -23.06 6.66 7.39
N ASP A 63 -22.72 7.82 6.83
CA ASP A 63 -23.40 8.39 5.67
C ASP A 63 -22.41 8.59 4.51
N ASN A 64 -22.53 7.72 3.52
CA ASN A 64 -21.99 7.80 2.16
C ASN A 64 -20.71 8.65 1.96
N PRO A 65 -19.51 8.05 2.05
CA PRO A 65 -18.26 8.78 1.94
C PRO A 65 -18.06 9.23 0.50
N ALA A 66 -17.61 10.47 0.34
CA ALA A 66 -17.11 10.95 -0.93
C ALA A 66 -16.04 9.98 -1.47
N PRO A 67 -15.94 9.77 -2.80
CA PRO A 67 -14.97 8.81 -3.37
C PRO A 67 -13.51 9.07 -2.95
N ALA A 68 -13.18 10.30 -2.54
CA ALA A 68 -11.87 10.67 -2.01
C ALA A 68 -11.57 10.14 -0.59
N GLU A 69 -12.58 9.71 0.16
CA GLU A 69 -12.45 9.20 1.53
C GLU A 69 -12.46 7.66 1.61
N ARG A 70 -12.60 6.99 0.45
CA ARG A 70 -12.63 5.53 0.39
C ARG A 70 -11.23 4.96 0.53
N ILE A 71 -11.02 4.18 1.58
CA ILE A 71 -9.76 3.47 1.81
C ILE A 71 -9.93 2.02 1.37
N TYR A 72 -8.93 1.50 0.66
CA TYR A 72 -8.89 0.14 0.16
C TYR A 72 -7.73 -0.60 0.82
N GLU A 73 -8.00 -1.76 1.39
CA GLU A 73 -6.98 -2.71 1.79
C GLU A 73 -6.55 -3.52 0.56
N LEU A 74 -5.32 -3.33 0.14
CA LEU A 74 -4.65 -4.09 -0.90
C LEU A 74 -3.73 -5.10 -0.24
N GLU A 75 -4.02 -6.38 -0.45
CA GLU A 75 -3.11 -7.47 -0.10
C GLU A 75 -2.48 -8.00 -1.37
N GLY A 76 -1.17 -8.16 -1.36
CA GLY A 76 -0.44 -8.60 -2.52
C GLY A 76 0.93 -9.14 -2.18
N ARG A 77 1.74 -9.29 -3.23
CA ARG A 77 3.14 -9.63 -3.10
C ARG A 77 4.01 -8.65 -3.87
N LEU A 78 5.16 -8.32 -3.31
CA LEU A 78 6.20 -7.59 -4.01
C LEU A 78 6.66 -8.42 -5.22
N ILE A 79 6.87 -7.72 -6.33
CA ILE A 79 7.47 -8.29 -7.54
C ILE A 79 8.71 -7.47 -7.87
N ASP A 80 9.77 -8.14 -8.31
CA ASP A 80 11.06 -7.51 -8.63
C ASP A 80 11.68 -6.69 -7.48
N ALA A 81 11.28 -6.95 -6.23
CA ALA A 81 11.87 -6.27 -5.07
C ALA A 81 13.27 -6.81 -4.78
N THR A 82 14.25 -5.91 -4.72
CA THR A 82 15.61 -6.22 -4.27
C THR A 82 15.65 -6.36 -2.75
N ARG A 83 16.78 -6.83 -2.23
CA ARG A 83 17.00 -6.93 -0.78
C ARG A 83 16.92 -5.56 -0.11
N ASP A 84 17.48 -4.52 -0.73
CA ASP A 84 17.44 -3.14 -0.23
C ASP A 84 16.02 -2.60 -0.16
N VAL A 85 15.21 -2.82 -1.21
CA VAL A 85 13.78 -2.44 -1.21
C VAL A 85 13.03 -3.10 -0.06
N ARG A 86 13.22 -4.41 0.16
CA ARG A 86 12.61 -5.12 1.30
C ARG A 86 13.05 -4.55 2.65
N ALA A 87 14.34 -4.25 2.80
CA ALA A 87 14.86 -3.68 4.03
C ALA A 87 14.30 -2.28 4.31
N GLU A 88 14.11 -1.47 3.27
CA GLU A 88 13.51 -0.14 3.36
C GLU A 88 12.02 -0.22 3.75
N LEU A 89 11.25 -1.08 3.08
CA LEU A 89 9.86 -1.35 3.44
C LEU A 89 9.72 -1.86 4.88
N ALA A 90 10.62 -2.73 5.32
CA ALA A 90 10.63 -3.23 6.70
C ALA A 90 10.87 -2.11 7.73
N ARG A 91 11.74 -1.14 7.40
CA ARG A 91 11.98 0.05 8.24
C ARG A 91 10.75 0.94 8.33
N LEU A 92 10.01 1.10 7.23
CA LEU A 92 8.77 1.89 7.23
C LEU A 92 7.72 1.27 8.18
N VAL A 93 7.51 -0.04 8.12
CA VAL A 93 6.57 -0.75 9.03
C VAL A 93 7.07 -0.75 10.48
N ALA A 94 8.38 -0.85 10.71
CA ALA A 94 8.96 -0.84 12.05
C ALA A 94 8.94 0.56 12.70
N GLY A 95 9.12 1.62 11.90
CA GLY A 95 9.09 3.01 12.36
C GLY A 95 7.70 3.50 12.78
N GLU A 96 6.63 2.85 12.32
CA GLU A 96 5.24 3.15 12.69
C GLU A 96 4.72 2.42 13.93
N ARG A 97 5.52 1.56 14.59
CA ARG A 97 5.14 1.02 15.91
C ARG A 97 5.65 1.98 16.98
N PRO A 98 4.83 2.93 17.50
CA PRO A 98 5.20 3.62 18.72
C PRO A 98 5.33 2.59 19.85
N SER A 99 6.38 2.77 20.63
CA SER A 99 6.69 2.02 21.85
C SER A 99 5.62 2.20 22.91
#